data_AF-A0A3D4E4U3-F1
#
_entry.id   AF-A0A3D4E4U3-F1
#
_cell.length_a   1.000
_cell.length_b   1.000
_cell.length_c   1.000
_cell.angle_alpha   90.00
_cell.angle_beta   90.00
_cell.angle_gamma   90.00
#
_symmetry.space_group_name_H-M   'P 1'
#
loop_
_entity.id
_entity.type
_entity.pdbx_description
1 polymer ?
#
loop_
_entity_poly.entity_id
_entity_poly.type
_entity_poly.pdbx_seq_one_letter_code
_entity_poly.pdbx_strand_id
1 'polypeptide(L)'
;MPTPLSVFDNSSVILPQRVAFEGSSSEGDICIRFLRHLSAVPNNRLEIKVLSAIQFVADMMDCSDAHIAKTLVDVGLRAPRGAFPASYLAHADGSLACDGWDIGAPNQGLSALARHWQSLGQDTGHTRSNAYNNGPREEAAI
;
A
#
# COMPACT_ATOMS: atom_id res chain seq x y z
N MET A 1 2.83 -31.91 -9.19
CA MET A 1 2.60 -31.31 -7.87
C MET A 1 1.88 -29.99 -8.09
N PRO A 2 0.61 -29.83 -7.71
CA PRO A 2 -0.04 -28.52 -7.77
C PRO A 2 0.41 -27.70 -6.57
N THR A 3 1.01 -26.53 -6.82
CA THR A 3 1.27 -25.50 -5.82
C THR A 3 -0.05 -25.07 -5.17
N PRO A 4 -0.08 -24.84 -3.85
CA PRO A 4 -1.27 -24.32 -3.19
C PRO A 4 -1.56 -22.93 -3.75
N LEU A 5 -2.67 -22.79 -4.47
CA LEU A 5 -3.26 -21.49 -4.76
C LEU A 5 -3.49 -20.83 -3.40
N SER A 6 -2.75 -19.74 -3.15
CA SER A 6 -2.94 -18.89 -1.99
C SER A 6 -4.44 -18.66 -1.81
N VAL A 7 -4.94 -19.09 -0.67
CA VAL A 7 -6.29 -18.78 -0.19
C VAL A 7 -6.36 -17.26 -0.14
N PHE A 8 -6.98 -16.65 -1.14
CA PHE A 8 -7.27 -15.22 -1.16
C PHE A 8 -8.33 -14.99 -0.09
N ASP A 9 -7.87 -14.75 1.13
CA ASP A 9 -8.73 -14.40 2.24
C ASP A 9 -9.35 -13.03 1.97
N ASN A 10 -10.66 -13.04 1.73
CA ASN A 10 -11.50 -11.87 1.43
C ASN A 10 -11.58 -10.86 2.60
N SER A 11 -10.87 -11.05 3.72
CA SER A 11 -10.88 -10.18 4.90
C SER A 11 -9.68 -9.22 4.99
N SER A 12 -8.86 -9.12 3.94
CA SER A 12 -7.57 -8.41 3.97
C SER A 12 -7.63 -6.91 3.65
N VAL A 13 -8.82 -6.30 3.54
CA VAL A 13 -8.97 -4.87 3.20
C VAL A 13 -9.56 -4.07 4.36
N ILE A 14 -8.81 -3.05 4.79
CA ILE A 14 -9.22 -2.07 5.78
C ILE A 14 -9.61 -0.80 5.02
N LEU A 15 -10.87 -0.41 5.11
CA LEU A 15 -11.38 0.80 4.47
C LEU A 15 -11.03 2.05 5.31
N PRO A 16 -10.83 3.20 4.66
CA PRO A 16 -10.62 4.45 5.38
C PRO A 16 -11.85 4.79 6.23
N GLN A 17 -11.62 5.15 7.50
CA GLN A 17 -12.72 5.50 8.40
C GLN A 17 -13.29 6.88 8.01
N ARG A 18 -14.62 6.95 7.81
CA ARG A 18 -15.35 8.20 7.49
C ARG A 18 -15.14 9.33 8.50
N VAL A 19 -14.62 9.06 9.68
CA VAL A 19 -14.46 10.01 10.79
C VAL A 19 -13.12 10.75 10.81
N ALA A 20 -12.18 10.43 9.91
CA ALA A 20 -10.87 11.08 9.86
C ALA A 20 -10.82 12.38 9.03
N PHE A 21 -11.96 12.86 8.52
CA PHE A 21 -12.02 14.01 7.61
C PHE A 21 -12.10 15.35 8.36
N GLU A 22 -10.99 15.74 9.00
CA GLU A 22 -10.67 17.14 9.31
C GLU A 22 -9.63 17.73 8.32
N GLY A 23 -9.35 17.03 7.22
CA GLY A 23 -8.41 17.45 6.16
C GLY A 23 -9.12 18.04 4.93
N SER A 24 -8.40 18.95 4.26
CA SER A 24 -8.68 19.69 3.02
C SER A 24 -9.84 19.15 2.16
N SER A 25 -10.75 20.03 1.72
CA SER A 25 -11.98 19.70 0.98
C SER A 25 -11.79 18.69 -0.16
N SER A 26 -10.64 18.67 -0.83
CA SER A 26 -10.33 17.77 -1.94
C SER A 26 -10.11 16.30 -1.51
N GLU A 27 -9.50 16.05 -0.35
CA GLU A 27 -9.19 14.69 0.13
C GLU A 27 -10.47 13.99 0.62
N GLY A 28 -11.35 14.74 1.30
CA GLY A 28 -12.68 14.27 1.70
C GLY A 28 -13.56 13.91 0.52
N ASP A 29 -13.50 14.71 -0.53
CA ASP A 29 -14.28 14.53 -1.74
C ASP A 29 -13.84 13.28 -2.54
N ILE A 30 -12.52 13.01 -2.62
CA ILE A 30 -11.95 11.76 -3.14
C ILE A 30 -12.55 10.56 -2.38
N CYS A 31 -12.51 10.61 -1.05
CA CYS A 31 -12.90 9.47 -0.22
C CYS A 31 -14.40 9.20 -0.22
N ILE A 32 -15.22 10.25 -0.22
CA ILE A 32 -16.68 10.13 -0.34
C ILE A 32 -17.03 9.43 -1.66
N ARG A 33 -16.42 9.84 -2.77
CA ARG A 33 -16.66 9.26 -4.10
C ARG A 33 -16.19 7.81 -4.17
N PHE A 34 -15.00 7.53 -3.66
CA PHE A 34 -14.46 6.18 -3.57
C PHE A 34 -15.38 5.23 -2.79
N LEU A 35 -15.78 5.63 -1.57
CA LEU A 35 -16.67 4.83 -0.72
C LEU A 35 -18.05 4.64 -1.35
N ARG A 36 -18.59 5.67 -2.02
CA ARG A 36 -19.86 5.58 -2.76
C ARG A 36 -19.76 4.57 -3.91
N HIS A 37 -18.67 4.59 -4.68
CA HIS A 37 -18.47 3.64 -5.78
C HIS A 37 -18.29 2.21 -5.24
N LEU A 38 -17.50 2.02 -4.18
CA LEU A 38 -17.32 0.72 -3.53
C LEU A 38 -18.63 0.09 -3.03
N SER A 39 -19.57 0.93 -2.58
CA SER A 39 -20.88 0.49 -2.07
C SER A 39 -21.85 0.09 -3.19
N ALA A 40 -21.65 0.59 -4.41
CA ALA A 40 -22.51 0.32 -5.56
C ALA A 40 -22.18 -0.99 -6.29
N VAL A 41 -20.95 -1.49 -6.18
CA VAL A 41 -20.49 -2.67 -6.93
C VAL A 41 -20.70 -3.97 -6.12
N PRO A 42 -21.33 -5.02 -6.66
CA PRO A 42 -21.59 -6.28 -5.94
C PRO A 42 -20.30 -7.05 -5.56
N ASN A 43 -20.34 -7.74 -4.41
CA ASN A 43 -19.19 -8.31 -3.67
C ASN A 43 -18.73 -9.69 -4.17
N ASN A 44 -17.97 -9.77 -5.27
CA ASN A 44 -17.29 -11.04 -5.60
C ASN A 44 -15.76 -10.99 -5.55
N ARG A 45 -15.13 -9.82 -5.78
CA ARG A 45 -13.67 -9.65 -5.72
C ARG A 45 -13.31 -8.25 -5.24
N LEU A 46 -12.94 -8.13 -3.97
CA LEU A 46 -12.76 -6.83 -3.32
C LEU A 46 -11.53 -6.07 -3.84
N GLU A 47 -10.46 -6.77 -4.22
CA GLU A 47 -9.27 -6.18 -4.85
C GLU A 47 -9.60 -5.47 -6.17
N ILE A 48 -10.36 -6.13 -7.04
CA ILE A 48 -10.80 -5.57 -8.33
C ILE A 48 -11.70 -4.37 -8.08
N LYS A 49 -12.57 -4.43 -7.07
CA LYS A 49 -13.43 -3.31 -6.69
C LYS A 49 -12.63 -2.09 -6.21
N VAL A 50 -11.58 -2.31 -5.42
CA VAL A 50 -10.72 -1.21 -4.95
C VAL A 50 -9.97 -0.60 -6.12
N LEU A 51 -9.37 -1.43 -6.99
CA LEU A 51 -8.67 -0.95 -8.18
C LEU A 51 -9.60 -0.16 -9.11
N SER A 52 -10.78 -0.71 -9.42
CA SER A 52 -11.75 -0.04 -10.30
C SER A 52 -12.29 1.25 -9.67
N ALA A 53 -12.47 1.28 -8.35
CA ALA A 53 -12.91 2.49 -7.65
C ALA A 53 -11.82 3.57 -7.65
N ILE A 54 -10.53 3.20 -7.54
CA ILE A 54 -9.41 4.15 -7.67
C ILE A 54 -9.41 4.76 -9.06
N GLN A 55 -9.47 3.92 -10.10
CA GLN A 55 -9.48 4.35 -11.51
C GLN A 55 -10.67 5.25 -11.82
N PHE A 56 -11.86 4.86 -11.36
CA PHE A 56 -13.08 5.66 -11.54
C PHE A 56 -12.98 7.04 -10.90
N VAL A 57 -12.41 7.15 -9.70
CA VAL A 57 -12.24 8.43 -9.02
C VAL A 57 -11.14 9.27 -9.69
N ALA A 58 -10.08 8.62 -10.17
CA ALA A 58 -9.01 9.27 -10.93
C ALA A 58 -9.55 9.91 -12.21
N ASP A 59 -10.30 9.15 -13.01
CA ASP A 59 -10.98 9.63 -14.22
C ASP A 59 -11.97 10.75 -13.91
N MET A 60 -12.74 10.63 -12.82
CA MET A 60 -13.74 11.64 -12.44
C MET A 60 -13.10 12.96 -11.98
N MET A 61 -11.92 12.91 -11.39
CA MET A 61 -11.23 14.06 -10.82
C MET A 61 -10.11 14.60 -11.70
N ASP A 62 -9.92 14.03 -12.90
CA ASP A 62 -8.82 14.37 -13.83
C ASP A 62 -7.45 14.33 -13.12
N CYS A 63 -7.26 13.30 -12.28
CA CYS A 63 -6.07 13.10 -11.45
C CYS A 63 -5.42 11.76 -11.78
N SER A 64 -4.13 11.62 -11.49
CA SER A 64 -3.46 10.32 -11.67
C SER A 64 -3.96 9.27 -10.66
N ASP A 65 -4.06 8.01 -11.09
CA ASP A 65 -4.42 6.88 -10.21
C ASP A 65 -3.49 6.77 -9.00
N ALA A 66 -2.21 7.07 -9.21
CA ALA A 66 -1.19 7.05 -8.16
C ALA A 66 -1.46 8.11 -7.10
N HIS A 67 -1.93 9.30 -7.50
CA HIS A 67 -2.30 10.36 -6.57
C HIS A 67 -3.53 9.97 -5.74
N ILE A 68 -4.58 9.44 -6.40
CA ILE A 68 -5.78 8.96 -5.70
C ILE A 68 -5.45 7.83 -4.72
N ALA A 69 -4.68 6.83 -5.15
CA ALA A 69 -4.23 5.73 -4.31
C ALA A 69 -3.42 6.22 -3.11
N LYS A 70 -2.49 7.17 -3.32
CA LYS A 70 -1.71 7.77 -2.24
C LYS A 70 -2.60 8.46 -1.22
N THR A 71 -3.52 9.31 -1.66
CA THR A 71 -4.45 10.01 -0.77
C THR A 71 -5.32 9.03 0.02
N LEU A 72 -5.83 7.98 -0.64
CA LEU A 72 -6.60 6.93 0.03
C LEU A 72 -5.78 6.17 1.08
N VAL A 73 -4.50 5.90 0.81
CA VAL A 73 -3.60 5.24 1.77
C VAL A 73 -3.27 6.16 2.94
N ASP A 74 -3.07 7.45 2.68
CA ASP A 74 -2.82 8.47 3.70
C ASP A 74 -4.01 8.60 4.65
N VAL A 75 -5.25 8.51 4.16
CA VAL A 75 -6.46 8.50 5.01
C VAL A 75 -6.80 7.15 5.64
N GLY A 76 -6.01 6.10 5.37
CA GLY A 76 -6.11 4.81 6.08
C GLY A 76 -6.59 3.61 5.26
N LEU A 77 -6.69 3.69 3.93
CA LEU A 77 -6.95 2.51 3.09
C LEU A 77 -5.78 1.51 3.22
N ARG A 78 -6.08 0.26 3.58
CA ARG A 78 -5.14 -0.86 3.51
C ARG A 78 -5.75 -1.95 2.66
N ALA A 79 -5.05 -2.38 1.63
CA ALA A 79 -5.51 -3.44 0.75
C ALA A 79 -4.34 -4.32 0.29
N PRO A 80 -4.60 -5.53 -0.22
CA PRO A 80 -3.57 -6.34 -0.88
C PRO A 80 -2.86 -5.57 -2.00
N ARG A 81 -1.61 -5.90 -2.29
CA ARG A 81 -0.83 -5.23 -3.37
C ARG A 81 -1.56 -5.25 -4.72
N GLY A 82 -2.25 -6.36 -5.04
CA GLY A 82 -3.01 -6.50 -6.28
C GLY A 82 -4.21 -5.56 -6.42
N ALA A 83 -4.62 -4.87 -5.35
CA ALA A 83 -5.71 -3.91 -5.37
C ALA A 83 -5.28 -2.49 -5.78
N PHE A 84 -3.98 -2.23 -5.91
CA PHE A 84 -3.45 -0.91 -6.22
C PHE A 84 -2.98 -0.80 -7.68
N PRO A 85 -3.05 0.40 -8.29
CA PRO A 85 -2.53 0.62 -9.64
C PRO A 85 -1.01 0.47 -9.68
N ALA A 86 -0.49 -0.05 -10.79
CA ALA A 86 0.95 -0.32 -10.96
C ALA A 86 1.83 0.94 -10.79
N SER A 87 1.31 2.11 -11.19
CA SER A 87 1.95 3.41 -11.00
C SER A 87 2.15 3.76 -9.52
N TYR A 88 1.18 3.42 -8.66
CA TYR A 88 1.32 3.59 -7.22
C TYR A 88 2.29 2.58 -6.61
N LEU A 89 2.25 1.32 -7.05
CA LEU A 89 3.17 0.29 -6.55
C LEU A 89 4.63 0.64 -6.85
N ALA A 90 4.93 1.15 -8.04
CA ALA A 90 6.27 1.60 -8.38
C ALA A 90 6.76 2.75 -7.47
N HIS A 91 5.87 3.69 -7.15
CA HIS A 91 6.15 4.75 -6.17
C HIS A 91 6.37 4.18 -4.76
N ALA A 92 5.50 3.28 -4.32
CA ALA A 92 5.58 2.64 -3.01
C ALA A 92 6.89 1.86 -2.85
N ASP A 93 7.29 1.09 -3.85
CA ASP A 93 8.52 0.31 -3.81
C ASP A 93 9.76 1.22 -3.81
N GLY A 94 9.75 2.31 -4.58
CA GLY A 94 10.80 3.32 -4.56
C GLY A 94 10.92 4.00 -3.19
N SER A 95 9.79 4.41 -2.60
CA SER A 95 9.77 5.02 -1.28
C SER A 95 10.20 4.07 -0.16
N LEU A 96 9.83 2.79 -0.24
CA LEU A 96 10.23 1.78 0.75
C LEU A 96 11.71 1.38 0.63
N ALA A 97 12.34 1.62 -0.51
CA ALA A 97 13.77 1.42 -0.72
C ALA A 97 14.63 2.58 -0.17
N CYS A 98 14.02 3.74 0.07
CA CYS A 98 14.72 4.90 0.65
C CYS A 98 14.95 4.73 2.16
N ASP A 99 16.11 5.16 2.65
CA ASP A 99 16.37 5.27 4.08
C ASP A 99 15.56 6.44 4.68
N GLY A 100 15.19 6.35 5.96
CA GLY A 100 14.17 7.19 6.59
C GLY A 100 14.45 8.71 6.64
N TRP A 101 15.65 9.13 6.21
CA TRP A 101 16.08 10.53 6.13
C TRP A 101 16.17 11.06 4.70
N ASP A 102 15.90 10.23 3.69
CA ASP A 102 16.00 10.59 2.28
C ASP A 102 14.70 11.25 1.75
N ILE A 103 14.84 12.11 0.75
CA ILE A 103 13.70 12.77 0.11
C ILE A 103 12.94 11.72 -0.69
N GLY A 104 11.71 11.41 -0.26
CA GLY A 104 10.91 10.32 -0.84
C GLY A 104 10.78 9.10 0.07
N ALA A 105 11.29 9.16 1.30
CA ALA A 105 11.03 8.20 2.37
C ALA A 105 9.52 7.92 2.57
N PRO A 106 9.15 6.73 3.07
CA PRO A 106 7.76 6.32 3.14
C PRO A 106 7.01 7.15 4.18
N ASN A 107 5.87 7.71 3.78
CA ASN A 107 5.00 8.44 4.71
C ASN A 107 4.31 7.48 5.71
N GLN A 108 3.63 8.03 6.72
CA GLN A 108 2.97 7.23 7.77
C GLN A 108 1.94 6.26 7.19
N GLY A 109 1.18 6.69 6.17
CA GLY A 109 0.19 5.86 5.47
C GLY A 109 0.85 4.66 4.79
N LEU A 110 1.89 4.90 4.00
CA LEU A 110 2.65 3.89 3.29
C LEU A 110 3.39 2.94 4.23
N SER A 111 3.95 3.45 5.33
CA SER A 111 4.61 2.61 6.36
C SER A 111 3.63 1.64 7.01
N ALA A 112 2.41 2.09 7.31
CA ALA A 112 1.35 1.24 7.85
C ALA A 112 0.80 0.27 6.79
N LEU A 113 0.77 0.66 5.51
CA LEU A 113 0.43 -0.23 4.40
C LEU A 113 1.49 -1.31 4.19
N ALA A 114 2.78 -0.98 4.28
CA ALA A 114 3.87 -1.94 4.18
C ALA A 114 3.81 -2.99 5.30
N ARG A 115 3.53 -2.59 6.54
CA ARG A 115 3.29 -3.53 7.66
C ARG A 115 2.10 -4.45 7.38
N HIS A 116 1.05 -3.93 6.75
CA HIS A 116 -0.11 -4.73 6.34
C HIS A 116 0.25 -5.73 5.23
N TRP A 117 1.08 -5.35 4.27
CA TRP A 117 1.58 -6.30 3.26
C TRP A 117 2.48 -7.38 3.87
N GLN A 118 3.30 -7.03 4.85
CA GLN A 118 4.13 -8.00 5.59
C GLN A 118 3.29 -9.03 6.34
N SER A 119 2.20 -8.61 7.01
CA SER A 119 1.31 -9.56 7.70
C SER A 119 0.57 -10.50 6.74
N LEU A 120 0.35 -10.07 5.50
CA LEU A 120 -0.22 -10.89 4.42
C LEU A 120 0.81 -11.76 3.69
N GLY A 121 2.10 -11.64 4.01
CA GLY A 121 3.18 -12.33 3.30
C GLY A 121 3.42 -11.80 1.87
N GLN A 122 2.94 -10.59 1.57
CA GLN A 122 3.10 -9.90 0.28
C GLN A 122 4.31 -8.96 0.26
N ASP A 123 5.36 -9.31 1.01
CA ASP A 123 6.57 -8.51 1.14
C ASP A 123 7.31 -8.38 -0.19
N THR A 124 7.74 -7.16 -0.52
CA THR A 124 8.48 -6.86 -1.75
C THR A 124 9.96 -7.21 -1.62
N GLY A 125 10.32 -8.41 -1.18
CA GLY A 125 11.66 -8.97 -1.36
C GLY A 125 12.87 -8.16 -0.88
N HIS A 126 12.70 -7.04 -0.16
CA HIS A 126 13.80 -6.36 0.54
C HIS A 126 14.03 -7.15 1.83
N THR A 127 14.57 -8.35 1.62
CA THR A 127 15.56 -8.90 2.52
C THR A 127 16.54 -7.78 2.78
N ARG A 128 16.36 -7.10 3.91
CA ARG A 128 17.34 -6.19 4.48
C ARG A 128 18.62 -7.01 4.54
N SER A 129 19.49 -6.79 3.55
CA SER A 129 20.79 -7.44 3.47
C SER A 129 21.58 -6.92 4.67
N ASN A 130 21.41 -7.58 5.80
CA ASN A 130 22.17 -7.37 7.02
C ASN A 130 23.52 -8.08 6.85
N ALA A 131 24.19 -7.83 5.73
CA ALA A 131 25.40 -8.49 5.27
C ALA A 131 26.54 -7.48 5.04
N TYR A 132 26.67 -6.53 5.96
CA TYR A 132 27.91 -5.81 6.26
C TYR A 132 27.93 -5.70 7.81
N ASN A 133 28.89 -6.15 8.61
CA ASN A 133 30.27 -6.54 8.37
C ASN A 133 30.83 -7.23 9.65
N ASN A 134 31.45 -8.40 9.49
CA ASN A 134 32.64 -8.94 10.19
C ASN A 134 32.64 -9.30 11.69
N GLY A 135 32.44 -10.61 11.94
CA GLY A 135 33.39 -11.59 12.53
C GLY A 135 34.37 -11.22 13.66
N PRO A 136 34.58 -12.10 14.65
CA PRO A 136 35.54 -11.91 15.73
C PRO A 136 36.96 -11.96 15.17
N ARG A 137 37.73 -10.89 15.35
CA ARG A 137 39.14 -10.86 15.01
C ARG A 137 39.93 -11.50 16.16
N GLU A 138 40.00 -12.83 16.15
CA GLU A 138 41.03 -13.59 16.87
C GLU A 138 42.40 -13.19 16.31
N GLU A 139 43.09 -12.27 16.97
CA GLU A 139 44.55 -12.16 16.88
C GLU A 139 45.14 -12.95 18.05
N ALA A 140 45.48 -14.21 17.76
CA ALA A 140 46.49 -14.95 18.49
C ALA A 140 47.86 -14.70 17.84
N ALA A 141 48.92 -14.83 18.67
CA ALA A 141 50.35 -14.61 18.43
C ALA A 141 50.79 -13.16 18.70
N ILE A 142 51.70 -12.86 19.64
CA ILE A 142 52.87 -13.59 20.15
C ILE A 142 53.04 -13.29 21.65
#